data_AF-A0A3P1SI83-F1
#
_entry.id   AF-A0A3P1SI83-F1
#
_cell.length_a   1.000
_cell.length_b   1.000
_cell.length_c   1.000
_cell.angle_alpha   90.00
_cell.angle_beta   90.00
_cell.angle_gamma   90.00
#
_symmetry.space_group_name_H-M   'P 1'
#
loop_
_entity.id
_entity.type
_entity.pdbx_description
1 polymer ?
#
loop_
_entity_poly.entity_id
_entity_poly.type
_entity_poly.pdbx_seq_one_letter_code
_entity_poly.pdbx_strand_id
1 'polypeptide(L)'
;MNAPQSDLYAYIALLVENIALWEIMLFVVLIWLARQPDLLKRISHFKFGGLEIEMQALKNEVESSQSQLEELETELQHERRLFGELLDGFDANAPVAELAETRGMLRAHARASGNIDELRDCLNKPCSAEEMYATAVIFRELRPVILIPELSECLDRLASQDDLGGIRLNTVWTLTSALHRTLIAAIRDNVAPGVSVAILKRTEQMLTRLELNPRVQADSPERPERGIRGPIKHAREWIKRGLKDAD
;
A
#
# COMPACT_ATOMS: atom_id res chain seq x y z
N MET A 1 56.35 -45.87 -19.82
CA MET A 1 56.20 -44.44 -19.48
C MET A 1 56.26 -43.66 -20.78
N ASN A 2 55.13 -43.19 -21.31
CA ASN A 2 55.05 -42.29 -22.47
C ASN A 2 53.66 -41.63 -22.51
N ALA A 3 53.59 -40.36 -22.14
CA ALA A 3 52.58 -39.33 -22.44
C ALA A 3 53.13 -38.01 -21.83
N PRO A 4 52.83 -36.78 -22.35
CA PRO A 4 51.62 -36.42 -23.10
C PRO A 4 51.87 -35.40 -24.24
N GLN A 5 51.74 -35.82 -25.50
CA GLN A 5 51.63 -34.89 -26.66
C GLN A 5 50.24 -34.92 -27.31
N SER A 6 49.34 -35.79 -26.87
CA SER A 6 47.99 -36.00 -27.43
C SER A 6 46.97 -34.94 -26.98
N ASP A 7 47.14 -34.34 -25.81
CA ASP A 7 46.06 -33.60 -25.16
C ASP A 7 45.98 -32.16 -25.68
N LEU A 8 47.12 -31.55 -26.04
CA LEU A 8 47.18 -30.16 -26.50
C LEU A 8 46.55 -29.99 -27.90
N TYR A 9 46.71 -30.99 -28.77
CA TYR A 9 46.04 -31.02 -30.07
C TYR A 9 44.52 -31.22 -29.93
N ALA A 10 44.08 -32.03 -28.96
CA ALA A 10 42.67 -32.22 -28.68
C ALA A 10 42.01 -30.93 -28.15
N TYR A 11 42.68 -30.18 -27.26
CA TYR A 11 42.18 -28.89 -26.76
C TYR A 11 42.11 -27.81 -27.84
N ILE A 12 43.09 -27.73 -28.74
CA ILE A 12 43.08 -26.77 -29.85
C ILE A 12 41.97 -27.12 -30.85
N ALA A 13 41.76 -28.41 -31.16
CA ALA A 13 40.67 -28.84 -32.03
C ALA A 13 39.29 -28.48 -31.46
N LEU A 14 39.09 -28.68 -30.14
CA LEU A 14 37.84 -28.35 -29.45
C LEU A 14 37.56 -26.84 -29.39
N LEU A 15 38.60 -26.01 -29.30
CA LEU A 15 38.49 -24.55 -29.40
C LEU A 15 38.12 -24.12 -30.83
N VAL A 16 38.75 -24.71 -31.85
CA VAL A 16 38.49 -24.35 -33.26
C VAL A 16 37.10 -24.82 -33.73
N GLU A 17 36.57 -25.92 -33.20
CA GLU A 17 35.21 -26.40 -33.52
C GLU A 17 34.09 -25.60 -32.84
N ASN A 18 34.39 -24.92 -31.72
CA ASN A 18 33.39 -24.21 -30.92
C ASN A 18 33.45 -22.67 -31.09
N ILE A 19 34.53 -22.16 -31.68
CA ILE A 19 34.66 -20.74 -32.01
C ILE A 19 34.01 -20.52 -33.37
N ALA A 20 32.92 -19.76 -33.38
CA ALA A 20 32.23 -19.45 -34.62
C ALA A 20 33.14 -18.54 -35.46
N LEU A 21 33.26 -18.82 -36.76
CA LEU A 21 34.17 -18.14 -37.69
C LEU A 21 34.08 -16.60 -37.63
N TRP A 22 32.90 -16.07 -37.25
CA TRP A 22 32.64 -14.65 -37.09
C TRP A 22 33.37 -14.02 -35.88
N GLU A 23 33.64 -14.77 -34.81
CA GLU A 23 34.35 -14.31 -33.62
C GLU A 23 35.84 -14.10 -33.91
N ILE A 24 36.44 -15.03 -34.67
CA ILE A 24 37.82 -14.91 -35.17
C ILE A 24 37.91 -13.72 -36.13
N MET A 25 36.95 -13.61 -37.07
CA MET A 25 36.85 -12.45 -37.96
C MET A 25 36.76 -11.13 -37.19
N LEU A 26 35.90 -11.06 -36.16
CA LEU A 26 35.74 -9.87 -35.33
C LEU A 26 37.03 -9.53 -34.58
N PHE A 27 37.75 -10.54 -34.08
CA PHE A 27 39.04 -10.34 -33.42
C PHE A 27 40.13 -9.84 -34.39
N VAL A 28 40.18 -10.40 -35.61
CA VAL A 28 41.08 -9.94 -36.67
C VAL A 28 40.76 -8.51 -37.09
N VAL A 29 39.48 -8.16 -37.22
CA VAL A 29 39.02 -6.80 -37.52
C VAL A 29 39.41 -5.83 -36.39
N LEU A 30 39.25 -6.22 -35.12
CA LEU A 30 39.66 -5.40 -33.97
C LEU A 30 41.18 -5.18 -33.94
N ILE A 31 41.99 -6.22 -34.17
CA ILE A 31 43.45 -6.11 -34.26
C ILE A 31 43.86 -5.23 -35.45
N TRP A 32 43.18 -5.37 -36.58
CA TRP A 32 43.42 -4.56 -37.78
C TRP A 32 43.07 -3.09 -37.55
N LEU A 33 41.93 -2.81 -36.90
CA LEU A 33 41.54 -1.45 -36.49
C LEU A 33 42.54 -0.85 -35.50
N ALA A 34 43.02 -1.62 -34.51
CA ALA A 34 44.01 -1.16 -33.54
C ALA A 34 45.35 -0.77 -34.18
N ARG A 35 45.71 -1.39 -35.31
CA ARG A 35 46.93 -1.07 -36.08
C ARG A 35 46.78 0.10 -37.04
N GLN A 36 45.56 0.58 -37.30
CA GLN A 36 45.27 1.72 -38.18
C GLN A 36 44.74 2.90 -37.35
N PRO A 37 45.61 3.66 -36.65
CA PRO A 37 45.19 4.75 -35.76
C PRO A 37 44.48 5.89 -36.49
N ASP A 38 44.68 6.04 -37.81
CA ASP A 38 44.00 7.06 -38.62
C ASP A 38 42.52 6.73 -38.91
N LEU A 39 42.14 5.43 -38.92
CA LEU A 39 40.74 5.01 -39.00
C LEU A 39 40.02 5.16 -37.66
N LEU A 40 40.70 4.86 -36.55
CA LEU A 40 40.17 5.11 -35.19
C LEU A 40 39.91 6.60 -34.96
N LYS A 41 40.81 7.48 -35.44
CA LYS A 41 40.59 8.94 -35.42
C LYS A 41 39.39 9.36 -36.28
N ARG A 42 39.15 8.72 -37.42
CA ARG A 42 37.97 8.99 -38.27
C ARG A 42 36.66 8.50 -37.65
N ILE A 43 36.65 7.37 -36.94
CA ILE A 43 35.47 6.87 -36.22
C ILE A 43 35.17 7.74 -34.98
N SER A 44 36.19 8.27 -34.31
CA SER A 44 36.01 9.24 -33.21
C SER A 44 35.45 10.60 -33.67
N HIS A 45 35.45 10.87 -34.98
CA HIS A 45 34.84 12.04 -35.59
C HIS A 45 33.46 11.78 -36.19
N PHE A 46 32.93 10.55 -36.12
CA PHE A 46 31.50 10.32 -36.29
C PHE A 46 30.78 10.87 -35.05
N LYS A 47 30.48 12.16 -35.12
CA LYS A 47 29.73 12.91 -34.11
C LYS A 47 28.48 12.13 -33.71
N PHE A 48 28.44 11.68 -32.47
CA PHE A 48 27.23 11.16 -31.80
C PHE A 48 26.26 12.31 -31.50
N GLY A 49 25.77 13.00 -32.55
CA GLY A 49 24.80 14.08 -32.41
C GLY A 49 23.47 13.62 -31.81
N GLY A 50 23.10 12.35 -31.99
CA GLY A 50 21.93 11.77 -31.31
C GLY A 50 22.18 11.54 -29.82
N LEU A 51 23.38 11.10 -29.43
CA LEU A 51 23.67 10.67 -28.06
C LEU A 51 23.90 11.85 -27.11
N GLU A 52 24.46 12.96 -27.59
CA GLU A 52 24.63 14.19 -26.79
C GLU A 52 23.30 14.93 -26.61
N ILE A 53 22.45 14.96 -27.65
CA ILE A 53 21.08 15.49 -27.56
C ILE A 53 20.23 14.61 -26.66
N GLU A 54 20.32 13.28 -26.78
CA GLU A 54 19.66 12.35 -25.88
C GLU A 54 20.14 12.52 -24.44
N MET A 55 21.45 12.67 -24.20
CA MET A 55 21.99 12.86 -22.85
C MET A 55 21.56 14.20 -22.24
N GLN A 56 21.46 15.26 -23.03
CA GLN A 56 20.97 16.56 -22.57
C GLN A 56 19.46 16.56 -22.34
N ALA A 57 18.69 15.88 -23.20
CA ALA A 57 17.26 15.64 -22.98
C ALA A 57 17.02 14.80 -21.73
N LEU A 58 17.80 13.73 -21.53
CA LEU A 58 17.74 12.88 -20.33
C LEU A 58 18.08 13.67 -19.08
N LYS A 59 19.10 14.53 -19.14
CA LYS A 59 19.49 15.39 -18.01
C LYS A 59 18.37 16.36 -17.65
N ASN A 60 17.75 17.00 -18.64
CA ASN A 60 16.62 17.90 -18.41
C ASN A 60 15.40 17.16 -17.86
N GLU A 61 15.14 15.94 -18.32
CA GLU A 61 14.06 15.09 -17.80
C GLU A 61 14.33 14.65 -16.36
N VAL A 62 15.57 14.31 -16.03
CA VAL A 62 16.00 14.00 -14.66
C VAL A 62 15.89 15.22 -13.75
N GLU A 63 16.36 16.40 -14.18
CA GLU A 63 16.24 17.64 -13.40
C GLU A 63 14.77 18.05 -13.19
N SER A 64 13.94 17.94 -14.23
CA SER A 64 12.50 18.19 -14.13
C SER A 64 11.81 17.20 -13.19
N SER A 65 12.16 15.91 -13.29
CA SER A 65 11.61 14.87 -12.41
C SER A 65 12.04 15.08 -10.96
N GLN A 66 13.30 15.48 -10.72
CA GLN A 66 13.79 15.81 -9.38
C GLN A 66 13.06 17.02 -8.79
N SER A 67 12.85 18.07 -9.58
CA SER A 67 12.08 19.24 -9.13
C SER A 67 10.63 18.89 -8.79
N GLN A 68 9.98 18.03 -9.59
CA GLN A 68 8.63 17.56 -9.30
C GLN A 68 8.58 16.69 -8.04
N LEU A 69 9.59 15.85 -7.82
CA LEU A 69 9.71 15.07 -6.59
C LEU A 69 9.88 15.95 -5.36
N GLU A 70 10.70 17.00 -5.44
CA GLU A 70 10.90 17.95 -4.33
C GLU A 70 9.63 18.74 -4.02
N GLU A 71 8.89 19.17 -5.05
CA GLU A 71 7.59 19.84 -4.89
C GLU A 71 6.56 18.93 -4.22
N LEU A 72 6.43 17.68 -4.70
CA LEU A 72 5.54 16.68 -4.12
C LEU A 72 5.93 16.33 -2.68
N GLU A 73 7.21 16.20 -2.37
CA GLU A 73 7.68 15.97 -1.00
C GLU A 73 7.31 17.13 -0.08
N THR A 74 7.46 18.37 -0.57
CA THR A 74 7.10 19.57 0.19
C THR A 74 5.60 19.66 0.45
N GLU A 75 4.77 19.33 -0.55
CA GLU A 75 3.31 19.29 -0.42
C GLU A 75 2.87 18.22 0.59
N LEU A 76 3.43 17.01 0.51
CA LEU A 76 3.16 15.93 1.46
C LEU A 76 3.59 16.29 2.89
N GLN A 77 4.74 16.96 3.06
CA GLN A 77 5.17 17.43 4.37
C GLN A 77 4.23 18.50 4.93
N HIS A 78 3.73 19.40 4.07
CA HIS A 78 2.78 20.42 4.49
C HIS A 78 1.45 19.80 4.93
N GLU A 79 0.91 18.86 4.15
CA GLU A 79 -0.32 18.16 4.46
C GLU A 79 -0.22 17.38 5.79
N ARG A 80 0.90 16.68 6.01
CA ARG A 80 1.15 15.97 7.27
C ARG A 80 1.19 16.90 8.48
N ARG A 81 1.74 18.11 8.34
CA ARG A 81 1.73 19.10 9.43
C ARG A 81 0.32 19.55 9.75
N LEU A 82 -0.49 19.89 8.73
CA LEU A 82 -1.88 20.30 8.92
C LEU A 82 -2.71 19.19 9.58
N PHE A 83 -2.46 17.92 9.20
CA PHE A 83 -3.10 16.78 9.83
C PHE A 83 -2.67 16.63 11.31
N GLY A 84 -1.38 16.79 11.61
CA GLY A 84 -0.89 16.80 12.99
C GLY A 84 -1.52 17.91 13.85
N GLU A 85 -1.60 19.13 13.32
CA GLU A 85 -2.26 20.25 13.99
C GLU A 85 -3.75 19.99 14.21
N LEU A 86 -4.42 19.34 13.26
CA LEU A 86 -5.80 18.90 13.41
C LEU A 86 -5.93 17.89 14.55
N LEU A 87 -5.04 16.88 14.62
CA LEU A 87 -5.06 15.87 15.67
C LEU A 87 -4.82 16.48 17.06
N ASP A 88 -3.88 17.41 17.19
CA ASP A 88 -3.59 18.10 18.46
C ASP A 88 -4.74 19.01 18.92
N GLY A 89 -5.63 19.40 18.01
CA GLY A 89 -6.68 20.38 18.23
C GLY A 89 -8.03 19.85 18.74
N PHE A 90 -8.24 18.53 18.84
CA PHE A 90 -9.52 17.97 19.29
C PHE A 90 -9.39 16.88 20.36
N ASP A 91 -10.41 16.79 21.21
CA ASP A 91 -10.57 15.69 22.18
C ASP A 91 -11.50 14.62 21.59
N ALA A 92 -10.98 13.41 21.37
CA ALA A 92 -11.78 12.29 20.85
C ALA A 92 -12.95 11.88 21.77
N ASN A 93 -12.92 12.32 23.03
CA ASN A 93 -13.94 12.06 24.04
C ASN A 93 -15.01 13.16 24.13
N ALA A 94 -14.85 14.28 23.42
CA ALA A 94 -15.81 15.39 23.38
C ALA A 94 -17.19 14.94 22.84
N PRO A 95 -18.31 15.53 23.26
CA PRO A 95 -19.65 15.21 22.73
C PRO A 95 -19.70 15.12 21.19
N VAL A 96 -20.53 14.20 20.65
CA VAL A 96 -20.59 13.93 19.19
C VAL A 96 -20.90 15.18 18.35
N ALA A 97 -21.63 16.14 18.93
CA ALA A 97 -21.95 17.42 18.31
C ALA A 97 -20.71 18.30 18.12
N GLU A 98 -19.78 18.29 19.08
CA GLU A 98 -18.52 19.05 19.03
C GLU A 98 -17.54 18.42 18.03
N LEU A 99 -17.58 17.09 17.88
CA LEU A 99 -16.80 16.36 16.86
C LEU A 99 -17.33 16.53 15.42
N ALA A 100 -18.41 17.29 15.20
CA ALA A 100 -19.01 17.42 13.87
C ALA A 100 -18.09 18.17 12.89
N GLU A 101 -17.47 19.25 13.35
CA GLU A 101 -16.53 20.05 12.56
C GLU A 101 -15.26 19.27 12.24
N THR A 102 -14.63 18.68 13.27
CA THR A 102 -13.46 17.81 13.12
C THR A 102 -13.73 16.68 12.13
N ARG A 103 -14.89 16.04 12.20
CA ARG A 103 -15.28 14.99 11.24
C ARG A 103 -15.43 15.52 9.82
N GLY A 104 -15.91 16.75 9.65
CA GLY A 104 -15.95 17.43 8.36
C GLY A 104 -14.55 17.62 7.78
N MET A 105 -13.62 18.13 8.59
CA MET A 105 -12.22 18.32 8.20
C MET A 105 -11.52 17.00 7.87
N LEU A 106 -11.67 15.98 8.72
CA LEU A 106 -11.09 14.64 8.48
C LEU A 106 -11.59 14.00 7.19
N ARG A 107 -12.88 14.18 6.84
CA ARG A 107 -13.42 13.70 5.55
C ARG A 107 -12.88 14.48 4.36
N ALA A 108 -12.70 15.79 4.50
CA ALA A 108 -12.11 16.61 3.45
C ALA A 108 -10.66 16.19 3.20
N HIS A 109 -9.88 16.03 4.27
CA HIS A 109 -8.51 15.51 4.20
C HIS A 109 -8.45 14.11 3.58
N ALA A 110 -9.31 13.18 4.01
CA ALA A 110 -9.38 11.84 3.43
C ALA A 110 -9.51 11.85 1.90
N ARG A 111 -10.37 12.73 1.37
CA ARG A 111 -10.60 12.86 -0.08
C ARG A 111 -9.43 13.50 -0.83
N ALA A 112 -8.63 14.31 -0.14
CA ALA A 112 -7.49 14.99 -0.72
C ALA A 112 -6.25 14.09 -0.73
N SER A 113 -5.90 13.46 0.40
CA SER A 113 -4.65 12.70 0.55
C SER A 113 -4.66 11.36 -0.19
N GLY A 114 -5.78 10.63 -0.13
CA GLY A 114 -5.89 9.26 -0.64
C GLY A 114 -4.90 8.26 0.01
N ASN A 115 -4.12 8.68 1.01
CA ASN A 115 -3.06 7.88 1.61
C ASN A 115 -3.66 6.87 2.60
N ILE A 116 -3.53 5.59 2.29
CA ILE A 116 -4.04 4.48 3.13
C ILE A 116 -2.97 3.90 4.06
N ASP A 117 -1.70 4.26 3.90
CA ASP A 117 -0.61 3.67 4.70
C ASP A 117 -0.66 4.14 6.15
N GLU A 118 -1.01 5.40 6.38
CA GLU A 118 -1.19 5.96 7.73
C GLU A 118 -2.34 5.28 8.48
N LEU A 119 -3.40 4.88 7.76
CA LEU A 119 -4.47 4.06 8.33
C LEU A 119 -3.95 2.69 8.75
N ARG A 120 -3.14 2.05 7.90
CA ARG A 120 -2.57 0.73 8.21
C ARG A 120 -1.70 0.80 9.48
N ASP A 121 -0.93 1.86 9.66
CA ASP A 121 -0.08 2.03 10.84
C ASP A 121 -0.89 2.13 12.13
N CYS A 122 -1.91 3.00 12.21
CA CYS A 122 -2.76 3.10 13.40
C CYS A 122 -3.67 1.87 13.59
N LEU A 123 -4.06 1.16 12.51
CA LEU A 123 -4.79 -0.10 12.64
C LEU A 123 -3.94 -1.25 13.15
N ASN A 124 -2.61 -1.22 13.01
CA ASN A 124 -1.72 -2.31 13.42
C ASN A 124 -1.00 -2.06 14.74
N LYS A 125 -0.78 -0.80 15.10
CA LYS A 125 -0.04 -0.38 16.30
C LYS A 125 -0.96 0.32 17.29
N PRO A 126 -0.61 0.36 18.58
CA PRO A 126 -1.26 1.28 19.51
C PRO A 126 -1.11 2.73 19.01
N CYS A 127 -2.21 3.45 18.90
CA CYS A 127 -2.28 4.88 18.59
C CYS A 127 -3.16 5.57 19.64
N SER A 128 -3.07 6.90 19.70
CA SER A 128 -3.92 7.74 20.57
C SER A 128 -5.41 7.61 20.23
N ALA A 129 -6.27 8.08 21.14
CA ALA A 129 -7.72 8.05 20.91
C ALA A 129 -8.12 8.94 19.74
N GLU A 130 -7.42 10.05 19.56
CA GLU A 130 -7.55 11.04 18.48
C GLU A 130 -7.16 10.42 17.14
N GLU A 131 -5.98 9.80 17.06
CA GLU A 131 -5.52 9.07 15.86
C GLU A 131 -6.47 7.92 15.51
N MET A 132 -6.96 7.17 16.50
CA MET A 132 -7.92 6.09 16.28
C MET A 132 -9.27 6.64 15.77
N TYR A 133 -9.74 7.78 16.31
CA TYR A 133 -10.96 8.43 15.82
C TYR A 133 -10.80 8.95 14.40
N ALA A 134 -9.69 9.64 14.10
CA ALA A 134 -9.35 10.11 12.77
C ALA A 134 -9.29 8.96 11.77
N THR A 135 -8.57 7.88 12.13
CA THR A 135 -8.49 6.64 11.34
C THR A 135 -9.87 6.07 11.07
N ALA A 136 -10.74 5.98 12.07
CA ALA A 136 -12.11 5.49 11.89
C ALA A 136 -12.93 6.34 10.91
N VAL A 137 -12.81 7.67 10.97
CA VAL A 137 -13.51 8.60 10.08
C VAL A 137 -12.98 8.50 8.65
N ILE A 138 -11.65 8.53 8.47
CA ILE A 138 -10.99 8.46 7.16
C ILE A 138 -11.26 7.10 6.51
N PHE A 139 -11.11 6.00 7.24
CA PHE A 139 -11.41 4.66 6.73
C PHE A 139 -12.85 4.54 6.24
N ARG A 140 -13.81 5.11 7.00
CA ARG A 140 -15.22 5.10 6.63
C ARG A 140 -15.52 5.89 5.36
N GLU A 141 -14.73 6.93 5.08
CA GLU A 141 -14.85 7.75 3.88
C GLU A 141 -14.23 7.05 2.66
N LEU A 142 -12.98 6.61 2.78
CA LEU A 142 -12.22 6.00 1.69
C LEU A 142 -12.70 4.58 1.35
N ARG A 143 -13.11 3.81 2.35
CA ARG A 143 -13.50 2.38 2.23
C ARG A 143 -12.42 1.53 1.55
N PRO A 144 -11.17 1.53 2.04
CA PRO A 144 -10.09 0.78 1.43
C PRO A 144 -10.28 -0.73 1.64
N VAL A 145 -10.79 -1.43 0.61
CA VAL A 145 -11.09 -2.88 0.70
C VAL A 145 -9.86 -3.71 1.07
N ILE A 146 -8.68 -3.32 0.57
CA ILE A 146 -7.40 -3.99 0.89
C ILE A 146 -7.10 -4.02 2.40
N LEU A 147 -7.62 -3.07 3.19
CA LEU A 147 -7.37 -2.96 4.64
C LEU A 147 -8.44 -3.62 5.52
N ILE A 148 -9.39 -4.37 4.94
CA ILE A 148 -10.36 -5.13 5.74
C ILE A 148 -9.67 -6.06 6.76
N PRO A 149 -8.60 -6.80 6.42
CA PRO A 149 -7.90 -7.64 7.40
C PRO A 149 -7.39 -6.85 8.61
N GLU A 150 -6.69 -5.74 8.39
CA GLU A 150 -6.12 -4.90 9.44
C GLU A 150 -7.21 -4.24 10.28
N LEU A 151 -8.31 -3.78 9.67
CA LEU A 151 -9.46 -3.25 10.40
C LEU A 151 -10.11 -4.33 11.27
N SER A 152 -10.28 -5.53 10.74
CA SER A 152 -10.83 -6.67 11.49
C SER A 152 -9.92 -7.05 12.65
N GLU A 153 -8.60 -7.08 12.45
CA GLU A 153 -7.64 -7.35 13.53
C GLU A 153 -7.62 -6.25 14.59
N CYS A 154 -7.72 -4.98 14.20
CA CYS A 154 -7.86 -3.86 15.12
C CYS A 154 -9.12 -4.01 16.01
N LEU A 155 -10.28 -4.24 15.40
CA LEU A 155 -11.53 -4.44 16.13
C LEU A 155 -11.49 -5.68 17.03
N ASP A 156 -10.81 -6.75 16.61
CA ASP A 156 -10.64 -7.96 17.41
C ASP A 156 -9.76 -7.71 18.65
N ARG A 157 -8.68 -6.94 18.50
CA ARG A 157 -7.84 -6.51 19.63
C ARG A 157 -8.60 -5.62 20.62
N LEU A 158 -9.44 -4.70 20.13
CA LEU A 158 -10.31 -3.89 20.98
C LEU A 158 -11.35 -4.76 21.71
N ALA A 159 -12.03 -5.64 20.97
CA ALA A 159 -13.07 -6.53 21.51
C ALA A 159 -12.55 -7.48 22.61
N SER A 160 -11.26 -7.85 22.53
CA SER A 160 -10.61 -8.74 23.49
C SER A 160 -10.28 -8.06 24.83
N GLN A 161 -10.48 -6.75 24.95
CA GLN A 161 -10.28 -5.99 26.18
C GLN A 161 -11.63 -5.62 26.80
N ASP A 162 -11.78 -5.80 28.11
CA ASP A 162 -13.05 -5.55 28.81
C ASP A 162 -13.53 -4.10 28.67
N ASP A 163 -12.58 -3.16 28.60
CA ASP A 163 -12.83 -1.74 28.45
C ASP A 163 -12.73 -1.24 26.99
N LEU A 164 -12.62 -2.13 26.01
CA LEU A 164 -12.35 -1.79 24.60
C LEU A 164 -11.04 -0.99 24.41
N GLY A 165 -10.04 -1.20 25.28
CA GLY A 165 -8.75 -0.52 25.23
C GLY A 165 -8.82 0.97 25.53
N GLY A 166 -9.73 1.38 26.42
CA GLY A 166 -10.01 2.78 26.73
C GLY A 166 -10.67 3.57 25.60
N ILE A 167 -10.88 2.96 24.42
CA ILE A 167 -11.47 3.65 23.27
C ILE A 167 -12.95 3.93 23.52
N ARG A 168 -13.39 5.12 23.09
CA ARG A 168 -14.78 5.53 23.22
C ARG A 168 -15.71 4.75 22.30
N LEU A 169 -16.90 4.44 22.79
CA LEU A 169 -17.93 3.68 22.05
C LEU A 169 -18.26 4.30 20.67
N ASN A 170 -18.28 5.63 20.56
CA ASN A 170 -18.52 6.30 19.28
C ASN A 170 -17.41 6.03 18.24
N THR A 171 -16.16 5.90 18.68
CA THR A 171 -15.04 5.53 17.80
C THR A 171 -15.17 4.08 17.35
N VAL A 172 -15.45 3.16 18.29
CA VAL A 172 -15.72 1.74 17.97
C VAL A 172 -16.91 1.62 17.00
N TRP A 173 -18.00 2.34 17.26
CA TRP A 173 -19.15 2.42 16.36
C TRP A 173 -18.75 2.90 14.96
N THR A 174 -17.89 3.91 14.88
CA THR A 174 -17.42 4.47 13.61
C THR A 174 -16.57 3.45 12.84
N LEU A 175 -15.67 2.74 13.51
CA LEU A 175 -14.87 1.64 12.93
C LEU A 175 -15.77 0.49 12.43
N THR A 176 -16.74 0.04 13.23
CA THR A 176 -17.65 -1.02 12.81
C THR A 176 -18.54 -0.57 11.64
N SER A 177 -18.98 0.70 11.63
CA SER A 177 -19.70 1.28 10.48
C SER A 177 -18.81 1.38 9.24
N ALA A 178 -17.52 1.68 9.41
CA ALA A 178 -16.53 1.69 8.33
C ALA A 178 -16.37 0.29 7.72
N LEU A 179 -16.23 -0.75 8.56
CA LEU A 179 -16.17 -2.14 8.13
C LEU A 179 -17.41 -2.52 7.33
N HIS A 180 -18.62 -2.24 7.86
CA HIS A 180 -19.88 -2.50 7.16
C HIS A 180 -19.92 -1.87 5.77
N ARG A 181 -19.55 -0.59 5.65
CA ARG A 181 -19.54 0.12 4.35
C ARG A 181 -18.48 -0.40 3.39
N THR A 182 -17.35 -0.86 3.91
CA THR A 182 -16.26 -1.42 3.11
C THR A 182 -16.62 -2.82 2.61
N LEU A 183 -17.33 -3.61 3.42
CA LEU A 183 -17.92 -4.89 2.98
C LEU A 183 -18.96 -4.69 1.88
N ILE A 184 -19.76 -3.62 1.92
CA ILE A 184 -20.65 -3.27 0.79
C ILE A 184 -19.81 -3.03 -0.48
N ALA A 185 -18.77 -2.20 -0.39
CA ALA A 185 -17.92 -1.91 -1.55
C ALA A 185 -17.25 -3.18 -2.11
N ALA A 186 -16.77 -4.05 -1.23
CA ALA A 186 -16.14 -5.31 -1.62
C ALA A 186 -17.12 -6.30 -2.28
N ILE A 187 -18.30 -6.50 -1.69
CA ILE A 187 -19.21 -7.61 -2.03
C ILE A 187 -20.27 -7.18 -3.05
N ARG A 188 -20.93 -6.04 -2.82
CA ARG A 188 -21.97 -5.53 -3.72
C ARG A 188 -21.36 -4.89 -4.96
N ASP A 189 -20.37 -4.03 -4.73
CA ASP A 189 -19.81 -3.18 -5.78
C ASP A 189 -18.59 -3.85 -6.45
N ASN A 190 -18.17 -5.03 -5.97
CA ASN A 190 -17.06 -5.83 -6.51
C ASN A 190 -15.75 -5.03 -6.66
N VAL A 191 -15.47 -4.12 -5.71
CA VAL A 191 -14.24 -3.31 -5.71
C VAL A 191 -13.04 -4.20 -5.42
N ALA A 192 -12.03 -4.14 -6.29
CA ALA A 192 -10.79 -4.90 -6.16
C ALA A 192 -9.84 -4.30 -5.08
N PRO A 193 -9.04 -5.14 -4.39
CA PRO A 193 -9.06 -6.59 -4.44
C PRO A 193 -10.30 -7.17 -3.73
N GLY A 194 -10.84 -8.28 -4.26
CA GLY A 194 -11.94 -8.97 -3.59
C GLY A 194 -11.54 -9.51 -2.21
N VAL A 195 -12.53 -9.76 -1.36
CA VAL A 195 -12.31 -10.28 0.00
C VAL A 195 -12.40 -11.80 0.00
N SER A 196 -11.37 -12.47 0.53
CA SER A 196 -11.36 -13.93 0.56
C SER A 196 -12.34 -14.51 1.57
N VAL A 197 -12.82 -15.73 1.32
CA VAL A 197 -13.67 -16.50 2.24
C VAL A 197 -13.04 -16.62 3.63
N ALA A 198 -11.71 -16.77 3.71
CA ALA A 198 -10.99 -16.84 4.98
C ALA A 198 -11.09 -15.52 5.77
N ILE A 199 -10.96 -14.37 5.10
CA ILE A 199 -11.10 -13.05 5.72
C ILE A 199 -12.55 -12.84 6.19
N LEU A 200 -13.55 -13.23 5.37
CA LEU A 200 -14.96 -13.13 5.74
C LEU A 200 -15.29 -13.93 7.01
N LYS A 201 -14.84 -15.20 7.09
CA LYS A 201 -15.03 -16.05 8.28
C LYS A 201 -14.34 -15.49 9.52
N ARG A 202 -13.10 -15.01 9.38
CA ARG A 202 -12.37 -14.36 10.50
C ARG A 202 -13.11 -13.10 10.99
N THR A 203 -13.60 -12.29 10.05
CA THR A 203 -14.36 -11.07 10.36
C THR A 203 -15.67 -11.40 11.08
N GLU A 204 -16.37 -12.46 10.69
CA GLU A 204 -17.59 -12.91 11.40
C GLU A 204 -17.32 -13.32 12.85
N GLN A 205 -16.20 -14.03 13.09
CA GLN A 205 -15.77 -14.42 14.44
C GLN A 205 -15.44 -13.19 15.29
N MET A 206 -14.70 -12.23 14.73
CA MET A 206 -14.41 -10.95 15.39
C MET A 206 -15.69 -10.21 15.75
N LEU A 207 -16.65 -10.09 14.82
CA LEU A 207 -17.92 -9.41 15.07
C LEU A 207 -18.71 -10.08 16.21
N THR A 208 -18.60 -11.39 16.33
CA THR A 208 -19.20 -12.15 17.45
C THR A 208 -18.54 -11.84 18.77
N ARG A 209 -17.21 -11.74 18.82
CA ARG A 209 -16.50 -11.31 20.03
C ARG A 209 -16.84 -9.87 20.41
N LEU A 210 -16.84 -8.96 19.44
CA LEU A 210 -17.17 -7.56 19.64
C LEU A 210 -18.60 -7.39 20.16
N GLU A 211 -19.56 -8.12 19.59
CA GLU A 211 -20.94 -8.10 20.07
C GLU A 211 -21.04 -8.55 21.53
N LEU A 212 -20.33 -9.59 21.93
CA LEU A 212 -20.37 -10.14 23.29
C LEU A 212 -19.65 -9.27 24.33
N ASN A 213 -18.90 -8.24 23.92
CA ASN A 213 -18.18 -7.36 24.83
C ASN A 213 -19.16 -6.61 25.76
N PRO A 214 -18.91 -6.54 27.10
CA PRO A 214 -19.82 -5.92 28.05
C PRO A 214 -20.16 -4.46 27.74
N ARG A 215 -19.20 -3.67 27.26
CA ARG A 215 -19.42 -2.26 26.90
C ARG A 215 -20.30 -2.12 25.66
N VAL A 216 -20.19 -3.05 24.71
CA VAL A 216 -21.04 -3.09 23.50
C VAL A 216 -22.46 -3.52 23.85
N GLN A 217 -22.63 -4.45 24.79
CA GLN A 217 -23.95 -4.85 25.29
C GLN A 217 -24.64 -3.71 26.06
N ALA A 218 -23.87 -2.93 26.82
CA ALA A 218 -24.35 -1.76 27.54
C ALA A 218 -24.62 -0.55 26.63
N ASP A 219 -24.17 -0.57 25.37
CA ASP A 219 -24.46 0.49 24.40
C ASP A 219 -25.91 0.38 23.90
N SER A 220 -26.68 1.43 24.19
CA SER A 220 -28.08 1.58 23.78
C SER A 220 -28.93 0.32 24.05
N PRO A 221 -29.05 -0.12 25.33
CA PRO A 221 -29.61 -1.44 25.68
C PRO A 221 -31.05 -1.60 25.20
N GLU A 222 -31.86 -0.54 25.28
CA GLU A 222 -33.25 -0.52 24.83
C GLU A 222 -33.41 -0.44 23.31
N ARG A 223 -32.38 0.03 22.59
CA ARG A 223 -32.38 0.19 21.12
C ARG A 223 -31.04 -0.25 20.54
N PRO A 224 -30.73 -1.57 20.52
CA PRO A 224 -29.44 -2.11 20.10
C PRO A 224 -28.97 -1.61 18.73
N GLU A 225 -29.92 -1.45 17.80
CA GLU A 225 -29.67 -1.00 16.42
C GLU A 225 -29.15 0.44 16.32
N ARG A 226 -29.34 1.27 17.37
CA ARG A 226 -28.80 2.63 17.41
C ARG A 226 -27.36 2.68 17.92
N GLY A 227 -26.90 1.61 18.59
CA GLY A 227 -25.53 1.46 19.08
C GLY A 227 -24.67 0.63 18.12
N ILE A 228 -23.53 0.13 18.63
CA ILE A 228 -22.54 -0.67 17.88
C ILE A 228 -23.14 -1.96 17.33
N ARG A 229 -24.15 -2.52 18.01
CA ARG A 229 -24.85 -3.75 17.56
C ARG A 229 -25.58 -3.58 16.22
N GLY A 230 -25.99 -2.36 15.85
CA GLY A 230 -26.57 -2.08 14.54
C GLY A 230 -25.58 -2.33 13.38
N PRO A 231 -24.43 -1.62 13.34
CA PRO A 231 -23.37 -1.90 12.38
C PRO A 231 -22.90 -3.36 12.36
N ILE A 232 -22.81 -4.04 13.53
CA ILE A 232 -22.47 -5.47 13.58
C ILE A 232 -23.46 -6.31 12.77
N LYS A 233 -24.77 -6.14 13.05
CA LYS A 233 -25.83 -6.86 12.34
C LYS A 233 -25.75 -6.65 10.84
N HIS A 234 -25.57 -5.40 10.41
CA HIS A 234 -25.48 -5.07 8.99
C HIS A 234 -24.22 -5.65 8.33
N ALA A 235 -23.06 -5.60 8.99
CA ALA A 235 -21.83 -6.20 8.48
C ALA A 235 -21.99 -7.73 8.30
N ARG A 236 -22.60 -8.43 9.27
CA ARG A 236 -22.86 -9.88 9.16
C ARG A 236 -23.74 -10.26 7.98
N GLU A 237 -24.77 -9.47 7.68
CA GLU A 237 -25.63 -9.74 6.52
C GLU A 237 -24.84 -9.66 5.20
N TRP A 238 -23.90 -8.71 5.10
CA TRP A 238 -23.01 -8.63 3.94
C TRP A 238 -22.01 -9.78 3.88
N ILE A 239 -21.41 -10.16 5.01
CA ILE A 239 -20.54 -11.34 5.10
C ILE A 239 -21.27 -12.60 4.63
N LYS A 240 -22.51 -12.81 5.11
CA LYS A 240 -23.34 -13.96 4.70
C LYS A 240 -23.61 -13.99 3.20
N ARG A 241 -23.78 -12.83 2.56
CA ARG A 241 -23.92 -12.74 1.10
C ARG A 241 -22.62 -13.10 0.39
N GLY A 242 -21.50 -12.49 0.80
CA GLY A 242 -20.19 -12.78 0.21
C GLY A 242 -19.75 -14.24 0.38
N LEU A 243 -20.18 -14.91 1.46
CA LEU A 243 -19.95 -16.35 1.64
C LEU A 243 -20.80 -17.21 0.71
N LYS A 244 -22.06 -16.82 0.45
CA LYS A 244 -22.95 -17.54 -0.48
C LYS A 244 -22.51 -17.40 -1.93
N ASP A 245 -21.99 -16.23 -2.30
CA ASP A 245 -21.55 -15.96 -3.68
C ASP A 245 -20.22 -16.67 -4.02
N ALA A 246 -19.51 -17.19 -3.00
CA ALA A 246 -18.25 -17.92 -3.13
C ALA A 246 -18.42 -19.45 -3.16
N ASP A 247 -19.61 -19.96 -2.86
CA ASP A 247 -20.00 -21.37 -2.97
C ASP A 247 -20.58 -21.67 -4.36
#